data_AF-A0A2V6WP81-F1
#
_entry.id   AF-A0A2V6WP81-F1
#
_cell.length_a   1.000
_cell.length_b   1.000
_cell.length_c   1.000
_cell.angle_alpha   90.00
_cell.angle_beta   90.00
_cell.angle_gamma   90.00
#
_symmetry.space_group_name_H-M   'P 1'
#
loop_
_entity.id
_entity.type
_entity.pdbx_description
1 polymer ?
#
loop_
_entity_poly.entity_id
_entity_poly.type
_entity_poly.pdbx_seq_one_letter_code
_entity_poly.pdbx_strand_id
1 'polypeptide(L)'
;MRKLLTVTAVAVSLALTSGVALASSCPKVIKEGREAAAKMDQNDPKVKGAVAKLNEAQSLHESGKHADSLARANEALADLGVKK
;
A
#
# COMPACT_ATOMS: atom_id res chain seq x y z
N MET A 1 -16.29 -20.00 -21.61
CA MET A 1 -17.15 -20.25 -20.44
C MET A 1 -16.26 -20.62 -19.28
N ARG A 2 -16.47 -19.97 -18.12
CA ARG A 2 -16.42 -20.50 -16.72
C ARG A 2 -15.46 -21.66 -16.45
N LYS A 3 -14.68 -21.75 -15.38
CA LYS A 3 -14.53 -21.06 -14.08
C LYS A 3 -13.42 -21.88 -13.38
N LEU A 4 -13.01 -21.42 -12.20
CA LEU A 4 -12.28 -22.13 -11.14
C LEU A 4 -10.76 -21.88 -11.20
N LEU A 5 -10.20 -21.02 -10.33
CA LEU A 5 -9.87 -21.29 -8.92
C LEU A 5 -8.91 -22.50 -8.87
N THR A 6 -7.74 -22.46 -8.23
CA THR A 6 -7.50 -21.98 -6.86
C THR A 6 -5.99 -22.10 -6.56
N VAL A 7 -5.43 -21.05 -5.94
CA VAL A 7 -4.51 -21.08 -4.78
C VAL A 7 -3.24 -21.92 -4.88
N THR A 8 -2.07 -21.27 -4.89
CA THR A 8 -0.91 -21.74 -4.10
C THR A 8 0.02 -20.57 -3.71
N ALA A 9 0.01 -20.29 -2.40
CA ALA A 9 1.09 -19.75 -1.56
C ALA A 9 2.02 -18.64 -2.11
N VAL A 10 1.75 -17.39 -1.74
CA VAL A 10 2.83 -16.41 -1.57
C VAL A 10 3.18 -16.40 -0.09
N ALA A 11 4.26 -17.10 0.24
CA ALA A 11 4.89 -17.04 1.55
C ALA A 11 5.26 -15.59 1.84
N VAL A 12 4.63 -15.05 2.89
CA VAL A 12 4.96 -13.74 3.45
C VAL A 12 6.31 -13.88 4.14
N SER A 13 7.38 -13.62 3.40
CA SER A 13 8.71 -13.44 3.95
C SER A 13 8.82 -12.05 4.58
N LEU A 14 8.09 -11.82 5.67
CA LEU A 14 8.30 -10.68 6.58
C LEU A 14 9.54 -10.94 7.46
N ALA A 15 10.66 -11.26 6.83
CA ALA A 15 11.90 -11.58 7.51
C ALA A 15 12.97 -10.50 7.23
N LEU A 16 13.09 -9.59 8.20
CA LEU A 16 14.34 -9.00 8.69
C LEU A 16 15.33 -8.47 7.64
N THR A 17 15.32 -7.15 7.40
CA THR A 17 16.58 -6.37 7.39
C THR A 17 16.33 -4.99 8.01
N SER A 18 17.01 -4.75 9.14
CA SER A 18 17.49 -3.47 9.71
C SER A 18 16.73 -2.16 9.40
N GLY A 19 16.41 -1.39 10.46
CA GLY A 19 15.63 -0.13 10.44
C GLY A 19 16.06 0.99 9.47
N VAL A 20 17.16 0.84 8.73
CA VAL A 20 17.52 1.70 7.58
C VAL A 20 16.69 1.41 6.33
N ALA A 21 16.28 0.15 6.09
CA ALA A 21 15.43 -0.21 4.96
C ALA A 21 13.97 0.28 5.14
N LEU A 22 13.52 0.39 6.39
CA LEU A 22 12.15 0.80 6.72
C LEU A 22 11.93 2.31 6.50
N ALA A 23 12.93 3.14 6.81
CA ALA A 23 12.85 4.60 6.67
C ALA A 23 12.66 5.03 5.20
N SER A 24 13.40 4.43 4.27
CA SER A 24 13.27 4.72 2.83
C SER A 24 12.08 4.01 2.16
N SER A 25 11.46 3.04 2.83
CA SER A 25 10.36 2.26 2.27
C SER A 25 9.02 3.00 2.29
N CYS A 26 8.73 3.79 3.32
CA CYS A 26 7.44 4.49 3.43
C CYS A 26 7.19 5.45 2.24
N PRO A 27 8.14 6.33 1.87
CA PRO A 27 7.94 7.23 0.72
C PRO A 27 7.73 6.47 -0.60
N LYS A 28 8.43 5.34 -0.78
CA LYS A 28 8.30 4.51 -1.98
C LYS A 28 6.91 3.89 -2.08
N VAL A 29 6.42 3.28 -1.01
CA VAL A 29 5.10 2.63 -0.97
C VAL A 29 3.97 3.65 -1.12
N ILE A 30 4.09 4.83 -0.48
CA ILE A 30 3.12 5.92 -0.64
C ILE A 30 3.08 6.39 -2.09
N LYS A 31 4.25 6.59 -2.73
CA LYS A 31 4.35 7.00 -4.14
C LYS A 31 3.72 5.96 -5.07
N GLU A 32 4.03 4.68 -4.87
CA GLU A 32 3.44 3.57 -5.64
C GLU A 32 1.91 3.57 -5.55
N GLY A 33 1.36 3.75 -4.34
CA GLY A 33 -0.09 3.85 -4.15
C GLY A 33 -0.71 5.04 -4.87
N ARG A 34 -0.05 6.20 -4.86
CA ARG A 34 -0.52 7.40 -5.57
C ARG A 34 -0.47 7.21 -7.08
N GLU A 35 0.60 6.62 -7.61
CA GLU A 35 0.73 6.32 -9.03
C GLU A 35 -0.30 5.29 -9.51
N ALA A 36 -0.61 4.29 -8.69
CA ALA A 36 -1.66 3.33 -8.98
C ALA A 36 -3.04 3.99 -8.97
N ALA A 37 -3.35 4.76 -7.92
CA ALA A 37 -4.61 5.50 -7.81
C ALA A 37 -4.81 6.43 -9.01
N ALA A 38 -3.76 7.15 -9.46
CA ALA A 38 -3.83 8.08 -10.59
C ALA A 38 -4.18 7.42 -11.93
N LYS A 39 -3.98 6.10 -12.06
CA LYS A 39 -4.36 5.31 -13.25
C LYS A 39 -5.78 4.74 -13.18
N MET A 40 -6.50 5.00 -12.09
CA MET A 40 -7.87 4.53 -11.85
C MET A 40 -8.89 5.67 -11.91
N ASP A 41 -10.17 5.32 -11.90
CA ASP A 41 -11.25 6.32 -11.84
C ASP A 41 -11.22 7.08 -10.50
N GLN A 42 -10.91 8.38 -10.55
CA GLN A 42 -10.83 9.23 -9.37
C GLN A 42 -12.18 9.46 -8.70
N ASN A 43 -13.30 9.16 -9.37
CA ASN A 43 -14.63 9.27 -8.79
C ASN A 43 -15.07 8.02 -8.02
N ASP A 44 -14.39 6.88 -8.23
CA ASP A 44 -14.66 5.64 -7.53
C ASP A 44 -14.44 5.84 -6.00
N PRO A 45 -15.46 5.56 -5.16
CA PRO A 45 -15.35 5.64 -3.71
C PRO A 45 -14.16 4.86 -3.14
N LYS A 46 -13.81 3.74 -3.78
CA LYS A 46 -12.67 2.90 -3.42
C LYS A 46 -11.33 3.61 -3.65
N VAL A 47 -11.17 4.27 -4.80
CA VAL A 47 -9.98 5.06 -5.13
C VAL A 47 -9.85 6.24 -4.18
N LYS A 48 -10.95 6.95 -3.91
CA LYS A 48 -10.99 8.04 -2.91
C LYS A 48 -10.58 7.56 -1.52
N GLY A 49 -11.09 6.40 -1.10
CA GLY A 49 -10.72 5.77 0.18
C GLY A 49 -9.24 5.42 0.27
N ALA A 50 -8.67 4.86 -0.79
CA ALA A 50 -7.24 4.56 -0.85
C ALA A 50 -6.37 5.82 -0.83
N VAL A 51 -6.75 6.87 -1.57
CA VAL A 51 -6.05 8.17 -1.56
C VAL A 51 -6.08 8.79 -0.15
N ALA A 52 -7.21 8.71 0.56
CA ALA A 52 -7.30 9.17 1.94
C ALA A 52 -6.34 8.42 2.87
N LYS A 53 -6.25 7.08 2.75
CA LYS A 53 -5.27 6.27 3.49
C LYS A 53 -3.83 6.63 3.16
N LEU A 54 -3.51 6.95 1.90
CA LEU A 54 -2.17 7.40 1.49
C LEU A 54 -1.82 8.79 2.05
N ASN A 55 -2.81 9.66 2.23
CA ASN A 55 -2.63 10.95 2.92
C ASN A 55 -2.38 10.74 4.42
N GLU A 56 -3.12 9.85 5.06
CA GLU A 56 -2.87 9.45 6.47
C GLU A 56 -1.46 8.84 6.61
N ALA A 57 -1.07 7.94 5.71
CA ALA A 57 0.26 7.34 5.68
C ALA A 57 1.38 8.39 5.56
N GLN A 58 1.18 9.42 4.72
CA GLN A 58 2.13 10.53 4.58
C GLN A 58 2.25 11.32 5.89
N SER A 59 1.13 11.66 6.53
CA SER A 59 1.13 12.37 7.82
C SER A 59 1.80 11.57 8.94
N LEU A 60 1.57 10.26 8.98
CA LEU A 60 2.23 9.35 9.91
C LEU A 60 3.75 9.29 9.66
N HIS A 61 4.19 9.30 8.39
CA HIS A 61 5.61 9.34 8.04
C HIS A 61 6.26 10.64 8.53
N GLU A 62 5.63 11.79 8.25
CA GLU A 62 6.09 13.11 8.69
C GLU A 62 6.15 13.23 10.21
N SER A 63 5.28 12.50 10.92
CA SER A 63 5.26 12.42 12.39
C SER A 63 6.25 11.39 12.97
N GLY A 64 7.09 10.75 12.15
CA GLY A 64 8.05 9.72 12.57
C GLY A 64 7.43 8.35 12.89
N LYS A 65 6.12 8.18 12.70
CA LYS A 65 5.40 6.90 12.93
C LYS A 65 5.52 5.98 11.72
N HIS A 66 6.73 5.54 11.42
CA HIS A 66 7.04 4.80 10.20
C HIS A 66 6.31 3.45 10.08
N ALA A 67 6.12 2.73 11.19
CA ALA A 67 5.38 1.46 11.17
C ALA A 67 3.91 1.67 10.78
N ASP A 68 3.25 2.65 11.39
CA ASP A 68 1.85 2.99 11.11
C ASP A 68 1.69 3.53 9.69
N SER A 69 2.63 4.38 9.24
CA SER A 69 2.68 4.90 7.87
C SER A 69 2.74 3.77 6.84
N LEU A 70 3.64 2.81 7.03
CA LEU A 70 3.80 1.68 6.13
C LEU A 70 2.55 0.79 6.12
N ALA A 71 1.96 0.52 7.29
CA ALA A 71 0.72 -0.24 7.40
C ALA A 71 -0.42 0.42 6.62
N ARG A 72 -0.65 1.72 6.81
CA ARG A 72 -1.67 2.48 6.09
C ARG A 72 -1.44 2.55 4.58
N ALA A 73 -0.20 2.72 4.15
CA ALA A 73 0.13 2.73 2.72
C ALA A 73 -0.11 1.34 2.08
N ASN A 74 0.17 0.26 2.80
CA ASN A 74 -0.11 -1.11 2.34
C ASN A 74 -1.60 -1.40 2.26
N GLU A 75 -2.40 -0.94 3.23
CA GLU A 75 -3.87 -1.03 3.17
C GLU A 75 -4.41 -0.31 1.93
N ALA A 76 -3.90 0.86 1.60
CA ALA A 76 -4.30 1.59 0.41
C ALA A 76 -3.97 0.84 -0.89
N LEU A 77 -2.78 0.23 -0.98
CA LEU A 77 -2.40 -0.59 -2.13
C LEU A 77 -3.29 -1.84 -2.26
N ALA A 78 -3.61 -2.49 -1.13
CA ALA A 78 -4.50 -3.64 -1.10
C ALA A 78 -5.91 -3.26 -1.56
N ASP A 79 -6.43 -2.11 -1.10
CA ASP A 79 -7.69 -1.56 -1.60
C ASP A 79 -7.60 -1.39 -3.11
N LEU A 80 -6.61 -0.67 -3.64
CA LEU A 80 -6.43 -0.47 -5.08
C LEU A 80 -6.20 -1.78 -5.87
N GLY A 81 -6.03 -2.93 -5.20
CA GLY A 81 -5.75 -4.22 -5.84
C GLY A 81 -4.36 -4.29 -6.45
N VAL A 82 -3.46 -3.40 -6.03
CA VAL A 82 -2.05 -3.42 -6.41
C VAL A 82 -1.38 -4.52 -5.62
N LYS A 83 -1.00 -5.58 -6.33
CA LYS A 83 -0.28 -6.71 -5.76
C LYS A 83 1.19 -6.35 -5.72
N LYS A 84 1.82 -6.54 -4.56
CA LYS A 84 3.26 -6.43 -4.39
C LYS A 84 3.99 -7.66 -4.92
#